data_AF-A0A8B7YHQ2-F1
#
_entry.id   AF-A0A8B7YHQ2-F1
#
_cell.length_a   1.000
_cell.length_b   1.000
_cell.length_c   1.000
_cell.angle_alpha   90.00
_cell.angle_beta   90.00
_cell.angle_gamma   90.00
#
_symmetry.space_group_name_H-M   'P 1'
#
loop_
_entity.id
_entity.type
_entity.pdbx_description
1 polymer ?
#
loop_
_entity_poly.entity_id
_entity_poly.type
_entity_poly.pdbx_seq_one_letter_code
_entity_poly.pdbx_strand_id
1 'polypeptide(L)'
;MSQKDVAKETFTLYNPLPRKLQKDKTLLQVPKDPKEFVTSFLRAVTPRRRDEQLEKLSSRKEMVMDAIKSRRKSERRRGRKKKALSSIQKKQLNMKDIPPELQKYEMYEPLHQLWLDYMRDSLQLKHPTVTAEHLHIKLLRCDLHGSIMTVTKSKCPSYIGQSGIVVQESRNAFKMITKANSLKTIPKASTIFTMTIDNLVINIYGNHLRYRAGDRANRKFKIKPTIDL
;
A
#
# COMPACT_ATOMS: atom_id res chain seq x y z
N MET A 1 50.45 19.60 -69.87
CA MET A 1 51.48 20.04 -68.89
C MET A 1 50.74 20.60 -67.69
N SER A 2 50.86 20.16 -66.45
CA SER A 2 51.81 19.29 -65.78
C SER A 2 51.09 18.61 -64.61
N GLN A 3 51.45 17.36 -64.32
CA GLN A 3 51.08 16.62 -63.11
C GLN A 3 51.47 17.40 -61.85
N LYS A 4 50.74 17.18 -60.74
CA LYS A 4 51.34 16.95 -59.41
C LYS A 4 50.31 16.41 -58.40
N ASP A 5 50.48 15.11 -58.16
CA ASP A 5 50.49 14.45 -56.85
C ASP A 5 49.21 14.40 -56.00
N VAL A 6 48.45 13.35 -56.31
CA VAL A 6 47.43 12.71 -55.46
C VAL A 6 48.11 12.12 -54.22
N ALA A 7 47.96 12.78 -53.07
CA ALA A 7 48.14 12.14 -51.77
C ALA A 7 46.86 11.36 -51.44
N LYS A 8 46.99 10.02 -51.40
CA LYS A 8 45.93 9.05 -51.11
C LYS A 8 45.21 9.38 -49.80
N GLU A 9 43.98 9.87 -49.89
CA GLU A 9 43.04 9.92 -48.77
C GLU A 9 42.64 8.50 -48.37
N THR A 10 43.24 8.01 -47.29
CA THR A 10 42.78 6.79 -46.63
C THR A 10 41.51 7.14 -45.85
N PHE A 11 40.35 6.82 -46.42
CA PHE A 11 39.05 6.91 -45.78
C PHE A 11 38.98 5.98 -44.57
N THR A 12 39.48 6.45 -43.44
CA THR A 12 39.12 5.91 -42.14
C THR A 12 37.78 6.50 -41.75
N LEU A 13 36.83 5.66 -41.32
CA LEU A 13 35.46 6.09 -40.96
C LEU A 13 35.42 7.17 -39.87
N TYR A 14 36.54 7.38 -39.17
CA TYR A 14 36.70 8.37 -38.12
C TYR A 14 38.02 9.13 -38.32
N ASN A 15 37.92 10.45 -38.42
CA ASN A 15 39.09 11.31 -38.31
C ASN A 15 39.64 11.28 -36.87
N PRO A 16 40.97 11.27 -36.68
CA PRO A 16 41.55 11.35 -35.34
C PRO A 16 41.13 12.65 -34.67
N LEU A 17 40.96 12.59 -33.34
CA LEU A 17 40.48 13.74 -32.56
C LEU A 17 41.31 15.00 -32.87
N PRO A 18 40.68 16.17 -33.09
CA PRO A 18 41.41 17.40 -33.38
C PRO A 18 42.50 17.68 -32.33
N ARG A 19 43.71 18.07 -32.76
CA ARG A 19 44.89 18.26 -31.88
C ARG A 19 44.64 19.18 -30.67
N LYS A 20 43.68 20.09 -30.76
CA LYS A 20 43.26 20.96 -29.64
C LYS A 20 42.64 20.17 -28.49
N LEU A 21 41.80 19.18 -28.80
CA LEU A 21 41.06 18.38 -27.82
C LEU A 21 41.89 17.20 -27.26
N GLN A 22 42.95 16.78 -27.95
CA GLN A 22 43.86 15.76 -27.43
C GLN A 22 44.70 16.24 -26.22
N LYS A 23 44.83 17.56 -26.01
CA LYS A 23 45.62 18.13 -24.92
C LYS A 23 44.93 18.02 -23.55
N ASP A 24 43.60 18.05 -23.51
CA ASP A 24 42.83 18.08 -22.28
C ASP A 24 42.42 16.66 -21.84
N LYS A 25 43.34 15.97 -21.14
CA LYS A 25 43.14 14.58 -20.68
C LYS A 25 41.93 14.41 -19.75
N THR A 26 41.48 15.46 -19.08
CA THR A 26 40.35 15.45 -18.15
C THR A 26 38.98 15.35 -18.83
N LEU A 27 38.86 15.73 -20.12
CA LEU A 27 37.62 15.61 -20.90
C LEU A 27 37.48 14.25 -21.59
N LEU A 28 38.58 13.50 -21.70
CA LEU A 28 38.65 12.21 -22.39
C LEU A 28 38.54 11.02 -21.43
N GLN A 29 38.58 11.25 -20.12
CA GLN A 29 38.49 10.22 -19.07
C GLN A 29 37.55 10.67 -17.96
N VAL A 30 36.90 9.73 -17.27
CA VAL A 30 36.14 10.05 -16.06
C VAL A 30 37.12 10.59 -15.02
N PRO A 31 36.95 11.84 -14.55
CA PRO A 31 37.88 12.44 -13.59
C PRO A 31 37.84 11.67 -12.26
N LYS A 32 39.01 11.41 -11.67
CA LYS A 32 39.09 10.85 -10.31
C LYS A 32 38.57 11.84 -9.26
N ASP A 33 38.82 13.12 -9.46
CA ASP A 33 38.33 14.21 -8.62
C ASP A 33 37.45 15.19 -9.40
N PRO A 34 36.16 15.33 -9.03
CA PRO A 34 35.21 16.14 -9.81
C PRO A 34 35.50 17.64 -9.73
N LYS A 35 36.17 18.11 -8.67
CA LYS A 35 36.48 19.54 -8.50
C LYS A 35 37.49 20.05 -9.52
N GLU A 36 38.56 19.29 -9.76
CA GLU A 36 39.60 19.65 -10.75
C GLU A 36 39.05 19.64 -12.18
N PHE A 37 38.13 18.73 -12.46
CA PHE A 37 37.41 18.72 -13.72
C PHE A 37 36.56 19.98 -13.91
N VAL A 38 35.74 20.33 -12.92
CA VAL A 38 34.86 21.50 -13.01
C VAL A 38 35.68 22.78 -13.17
N THR A 39 36.78 22.94 -12.42
CA THR A 39 37.63 24.14 -12.54
C THR A 39 38.30 24.24 -13.92
N SER A 40 38.87 23.15 -14.42
CA SER A 40 39.49 23.12 -15.75
C SER A 40 38.47 23.38 -16.87
N PHE A 41 37.29 22.77 -16.78
CA PHE A 41 36.21 22.98 -17.75
C PHE A 41 35.70 24.42 -17.76
N LEU A 42 35.42 24.99 -16.58
CA LEU A 42 34.93 26.37 -16.48
C LEU A 42 35.95 27.39 -17.01
N ARG A 43 37.25 27.13 -16.81
CA ARG A 43 38.35 27.95 -17.35
C ARG A 43 38.38 27.93 -18.88
N ALA A 44 38.14 26.77 -19.49
CA ALA A 44 38.14 26.62 -20.94
C ALA A 44 36.92 27.27 -21.61
N VAL A 45 35.72 27.12 -21.02
CA VAL A 45 34.46 27.57 -21.64
C VAL A 45 34.15 29.04 -21.36
N THR A 46 34.75 29.62 -20.30
CA THR A 46 34.44 31.00 -19.87
C THR A 46 35.65 31.93 -20.06
N PRO A 47 35.93 32.43 -21.28
CA PRO A 47 37.16 33.18 -21.59
C PRO A 47 37.25 34.59 -20.98
N ARG A 48 36.33 35.01 -20.09
CA ARG A 48 36.21 36.42 -19.67
C ARG A 48 35.88 36.65 -18.18
N ARG A 49 36.08 35.67 -17.31
CA ARG A 49 35.94 35.86 -15.84
C ARG A 49 37.31 35.84 -15.16
N ARG A 50 37.57 36.84 -14.31
CA ARG A 50 38.79 36.91 -13.47
C ARG A 50 38.86 35.69 -12.56
N ASP A 51 40.04 35.10 -12.43
CA ASP A 51 40.30 33.87 -11.66
C ASP A 51 39.75 33.94 -10.22
N GLU A 52 39.75 35.12 -9.60
CA GLU A 52 39.19 35.37 -8.26
C GLU A 52 37.68 35.07 -8.15
N GLN A 53 36.91 35.27 -9.21
CA GLN A 53 35.48 34.95 -9.23
C GLN A 53 35.24 33.45 -9.47
N LEU A 54 36.17 32.76 -10.13
CA LEU A 54 36.12 31.31 -10.30
C LEU A 54 36.39 30.61 -8.96
N GLU A 55 37.33 31.10 -8.16
CA GLU A 55 37.54 30.62 -6.79
C GLU A 55 36.32 30.83 -5.90
N LYS A 56 35.65 31.98 -6.00
CA LYS A 56 34.38 32.23 -5.29
C LYS A 56 33.25 31.30 -5.73
N LEU A 57 33.20 30.92 -7.01
CA LEU A 57 32.19 29.98 -7.54
C LEU A 57 32.51 28.53 -7.17
N SER A 58 33.79 28.13 -7.19
CA SER A 58 34.26 26.83 -6.69
C SER A 58 34.04 26.69 -5.17
N SER A 59 34.26 27.78 -4.43
CA SER A 59 34.04 27.85 -2.98
C SER A 59 32.56 27.92 -2.60
N ARG A 60 31.69 28.41 -3.50
CA ARG A 60 30.25 28.22 -3.37
C ARG A 60 29.99 26.73 -3.56
N LYS A 61 29.91 26.03 -2.43
CA LYS A 61 29.49 24.64 -2.33
C LYS A 61 28.11 24.54 -2.98
N GLU A 62 28.07 24.28 -4.28
CA GLU A 62 26.84 24.01 -5.00
C GLU A 62 26.21 22.83 -4.27
N MET A 63 25.04 23.11 -3.69
CA MET A 63 24.25 22.10 -3.03
C MET A 63 23.69 21.24 -4.15
N VAL A 64 24.48 20.26 -4.60
CA VAL A 64 24.04 19.30 -5.59
C VAL A 64 22.82 18.62 -4.99
N MET A 65 21.64 18.95 -5.51
CA MET A 65 20.36 18.28 -5.19
C MET A 65 20.31 16.85 -5.72
N ASP A 66 21.45 16.31 -6.17
CA ASP A 66 21.78 14.89 -6.13
C ASP A 66 22.24 14.46 -4.74
N ALA A 67 21.51 14.90 -3.71
CA ALA A 67 20.93 13.91 -2.83
C ALA A 67 20.01 13.00 -3.68
N ILE A 68 20.60 12.24 -4.61
CA ILE A 68 20.30 10.83 -4.76
C ILE A 68 20.17 10.44 -3.31
N LYS A 69 18.93 10.17 -2.92
CA LYS A 69 18.65 9.39 -1.75
C LYS A 69 19.47 8.13 -2.02
N SER A 70 20.72 8.12 -1.58
CA SER A 70 21.15 7.24 -0.53
C SER A 70 19.97 7.22 0.44
N ARG A 71 18.96 6.44 0.08
CA ARG A 71 18.74 5.14 0.68
C ARG A 71 20.10 4.69 1.24
N ARG A 72 20.53 5.33 2.34
CA ARG A 72 20.45 4.78 3.67
C ARG A 72 19.26 3.85 3.64
N LYS A 73 19.44 2.70 2.95
CA LYS A 73 18.95 1.40 3.32
C LYS A 73 19.34 1.45 4.75
N SER A 74 18.38 1.86 5.56
CA SER A 74 18.60 1.88 6.96
C SER A 74 18.95 0.42 7.21
N GLU A 75 20.23 0.19 7.47
CA GLU A 75 20.68 -0.72 8.50
C GLU A 75 20.10 -0.22 9.83
N ARG A 76 18.78 0.09 9.85
CA ARG A 76 17.86 -0.34 10.88
C ARG A 76 18.24 -1.78 11.05
N ARG A 77 19.16 -1.96 11.99
CA ARG A 77 19.43 -3.16 12.74
C ARG A 77 18.27 -4.08 12.44
N ARG A 78 18.48 -5.03 11.52
CA ARG A 78 17.61 -6.19 11.44
C ARG A 78 17.91 -6.97 12.72
N GLY A 79 17.61 -6.37 13.88
CA GLY A 79 17.52 -7.07 15.13
C GLY A 79 16.64 -8.24 14.80
N ARG A 80 17.18 -9.45 14.98
CA ARG A 80 16.53 -10.72 14.66
C ARG A 80 15.06 -10.55 15.00
N LYS A 81 14.21 -10.32 13.99
CA LYS A 81 12.77 -10.28 14.24
C LYS A 81 12.51 -11.64 14.85
N LYS A 82 12.02 -11.68 16.09
CA LYS A 82 11.64 -12.93 16.74
C LYS A 82 10.90 -13.74 15.68
N LYS A 83 11.37 -14.95 15.39
CA LYS A 83 10.83 -15.78 14.29
C LYS A 83 9.34 -15.95 14.55
N ALA A 84 8.53 -15.10 13.93
CA ALA A 84 7.09 -15.21 14.02
C ALA A 84 6.71 -16.47 13.25
N LEU A 85 5.81 -17.26 13.82
CA LEU A 85 5.34 -18.48 13.17
C LEU A 85 4.84 -18.16 11.76
N SER A 86 5.28 -18.96 10.78
CA SER A 86 4.77 -18.88 9.42
C SER A 86 3.27 -19.16 9.40
N SER A 87 2.55 -18.64 8.40
CA SER A 87 1.12 -18.96 8.22
C SER A 87 0.86 -20.46 8.15
N ILE A 88 1.82 -21.24 7.61
CA ILE A 88 1.74 -22.70 7.55
C ILE A 88 1.81 -23.30 8.95
N GLN A 89 2.78 -22.88 9.76
CA GLN A 89 2.94 -23.33 11.14
C GLN A 89 1.71 -22.97 12.00
N LYS A 90 1.15 -21.77 11.83
CA LYS A 90 -0.08 -21.36 12.52
C LYS A 90 -1.30 -22.22 12.14
N LYS A 91 -1.34 -22.71 10.90
CA LYS A 91 -2.40 -23.61 10.43
C LYS A 91 -2.21 -25.01 11.01
N GLN A 92 -0.97 -25.53 11.04
CA GLN A 92 -0.67 -26.82 11.68
C GLN A 92 -1.02 -26.81 13.18
N LEU A 93 -0.87 -25.67 13.83
CA LEU A 93 -1.24 -25.48 15.24
C LEU A 93 -2.72 -25.13 15.46
N ASN A 94 -3.56 -25.13 14.42
CA ASN A 94 -4.98 -24.76 14.48
C ASN A 94 -5.26 -23.43 15.23
N MET A 95 -4.30 -22.50 15.23
CA MET A 95 -4.34 -21.27 16.05
C MET A 95 -5.52 -20.34 15.75
N LYS A 96 -6.24 -20.57 14.64
CA LYS A 96 -7.34 -19.73 14.17
C LYS A 96 -8.68 -20.45 14.17
N ASP A 97 -8.68 -21.72 14.56
CA ASP A 97 -9.88 -22.53 14.59
C ASP A 97 -10.48 -22.43 15.98
N ILE A 98 -11.80 -22.29 15.99
CA ILE A 98 -12.56 -22.13 17.22
C ILE A 98 -12.86 -23.56 17.69
N PRO A 99 -12.40 -23.95 18.89
CA PRO A 99 -12.64 -25.30 19.38
C PRO A 99 -14.14 -25.56 19.46
N PRO A 100 -14.58 -26.82 19.24
CA PRO A 100 -15.99 -27.17 19.20
C PRO A 100 -16.72 -26.84 20.51
N GLU A 101 -16.02 -26.89 21.64
CA GLU A 101 -16.55 -26.53 22.97
C GLU A 101 -17.09 -25.09 23.05
N LEU A 102 -16.45 -24.17 22.31
CA LEU A 102 -16.82 -22.76 22.28
C LEU A 102 -17.87 -22.45 21.20
N GLN A 103 -18.37 -23.44 20.44
CA GLN A 103 -19.36 -23.25 19.37
C GLN A 103 -20.81 -23.27 19.91
N LYS A 104 -21.05 -22.62 21.06
CA LYS A 104 -22.39 -22.46 21.64
C LYS A 104 -22.89 -21.05 21.39
N TYR A 105 -24.10 -20.94 20.83
CA TYR A 105 -24.71 -19.66 20.48
C TYR A 105 -24.91 -18.76 21.71
N GLU A 106 -25.39 -19.34 22.81
CA GLU A 106 -25.67 -18.65 24.08
C GLU A 106 -24.44 -17.90 24.64
N MET A 107 -23.24 -18.44 24.44
CA MET A 107 -22.00 -17.80 24.89
C MET A 107 -21.71 -16.48 24.17
N TYR A 108 -22.25 -16.29 22.97
CA TYR A 108 -22.03 -15.10 22.13
C TYR A 108 -23.20 -14.11 22.19
N GLU A 109 -24.28 -14.42 22.90
CA GLU A 109 -25.41 -13.51 23.05
C GLU A 109 -25.03 -12.20 23.79
N PRO A 110 -24.27 -12.24 24.91
CA PRO A 110 -23.79 -11.01 25.55
C PRO A 110 -22.86 -10.19 24.63
N LEU A 111 -22.11 -10.86 23.75
CA LEU A 111 -21.26 -10.18 22.76
C LEU A 111 -22.11 -9.39 21.76
N HIS A 112 -23.28 -9.90 21.38
CA HIS A 112 -24.20 -9.18 20.51
C HIS A 112 -24.78 -7.93 21.20
N GLN A 113 -25.17 -8.05 22.47
CA GLN A 113 -25.69 -6.91 23.24
C GLN A 113 -24.64 -5.80 23.36
N LEU A 114 -23.40 -6.14 23.70
CA LEU A 114 -22.29 -5.18 23.74
C LEU A 114 -22.07 -4.51 22.38
N TRP A 115 -22.18 -5.29 21.31
CA TRP A 115 -22.03 -4.77 19.96
C TRP A 115 -23.15 -3.79 19.57
N LEU A 116 -24.40 -4.02 20.01
CA LEU A 116 -25.50 -3.07 19.80
C LEU A 116 -25.21 -1.73 20.48
N ASP A 117 -24.78 -1.75 21.74
CA ASP A 117 -24.43 -0.52 22.48
C ASP A 117 -23.27 0.23 21.83
N TYR A 118 -22.23 -0.50 21.43
CA TYR A 118 -21.12 0.05 20.65
C TYR A 118 -21.59 0.73 19.35
N MET A 119 -22.52 0.12 18.62
CA MET A 119 -23.05 0.67 17.38
C MET A 119 -23.96 1.87 17.61
N ARG A 120 -24.76 1.89 18.67
CA ARG A 120 -25.59 3.06 19.05
C ARG A 120 -24.71 4.27 19.33
N ASP A 121 -23.63 4.08 20.08
CA ASP A 121 -22.66 5.13 20.40
C ASP A 121 -21.85 5.53 19.16
N SER A 122 -21.42 4.55 18.36
CA SER A 122 -20.63 4.79 17.15
C SER A 122 -21.45 5.51 16.10
N LEU A 123 -22.70 5.14 15.84
CA LEU A 123 -23.53 5.76 14.81
C LEU A 123 -24.24 7.03 15.30
N GLN A 124 -24.20 7.33 16.60
CA GLN A 124 -24.83 8.52 17.21
C GLN A 124 -26.30 8.66 16.79
N LEU A 125 -27.03 7.54 16.75
CA LEU A 125 -28.41 7.46 16.25
C LEU A 125 -29.41 8.36 16.99
N LYS A 126 -29.01 8.91 18.15
CA LYS A 126 -29.79 9.87 18.95
C LYS A 126 -29.78 11.30 18.37
N HIS A 127 -28.88 11.63 17.44
CA HIS A 127 -28.79 12.95 16.84
C HIS A 127 -29.16 12.91 15.34
N PRO A 128 -30.21 13.64 14.90
CA PRO A 128 -30.74 13.57 13.53
C PRO A 128 -29.88 14.29 12.47
N THR A 129 -28.72 14.83 12.84
CA THR A 129 -27.88 15.68 11.98
C THR A 129 -26.90 14.93 11.08
N VAL A 130 -26.82 13.59 11.16
CA VAL A 130 -25.82 12.82 10.42
C VAL A 130 -26.32 12.48 9.00
N THR A 131 -25.67 13.05 7.99
CA THR A 131 -25.88 12.68 6.57
C THR A 131 -25.63 11.19 6.35
N ALA A 132 -26.48 10.53 5.56
CA ALA A 132 -26.34 9.10 5.22
C ALA A 132 -24.95 8.74 4.66
N GLU A 133 -24.28 9.68 3.98
CA GLU A 133 -22.92 9.52 3.46
C GLU A 133 -21.88 9.29 4.57
N HIS A 134 -21.94 10.10 5.62
CA HIS A 134 -21.03 9.97 6.75
C HIS A 134 -21.31 8.69 7.53
N LEU A 135 -22.57 8.26 7.62
CA LEU A 135 -22.98 7.03 8.27
C LEU A 135 -22.37 5.80 7.60
N HIS A 136 -22.38 5.72 6.27
CA HIS A 136 -21.84 4.54 5.58
C HIS A 136 -20.32 4.40 5.75
N ILE A 137 -19.55 5.50 5.74
CA ILE A 137 -18.10 5.45 5.97
C ILE A 137 -17.81 5.01 7.40
N LYS A 138 -18.59 5.52 8.37
CA LYS A 138 -18.44 5.17 9.79
C LYS A 138 -18.71 3.69 10.01
N LEU A 139 -19.83 3.19 9.49
CA LEU A 139 -20.20 1.78 9.52
C LEU A 139 -19.12 0.89 8.87
N LEU A 140 -18.58 1.29 7.72
CA LEU A 140 -17.50 0.55 7.06
C LEU A 140 -16.21 0.53 7.88
N ARG A 141 -16.03 1.39 8.89
CA ARG A 141 -14.84 1.39 9.76
C ARG A 141 -15.09 0.68 11.09
N CYS A 142 -16.36 0.59 11.50
CA CYS A 142 -16.77 -0.10 12.71
C CYS A 142 -16.39 -1.58 12.71
N ASP A 143 -16.30 -2.13 13.91
CA ASP A 143 -16.14 -3.56 14.09
C ASP A 143 -17.49 -4.28 13.85
N LEU A 144 -17.42 -5.46 13.25
CA LEU A 144 -18.57 -6.32 12.94
C LEU A 144 -18.51 -7.64 13.71
N HIS A 145 -17.62 -7.77 14.70
CA HIS A 145 -17.62 -8.94 15.59
C HIS A 145 -18.77 -8.79 16.58
N GLY A 146 -19.58 -9.84 16.76
CA GLY A 146 -20.80 -9.77 17.58
C GLY A 146 -22.04 -9.29 16.83
N SER A 147 -21.93 -8.87 15.57
CA SER A 147 -23.11 -8.49 14.79
C SER A 147 -23.90 -9.72 14.36
N ILE A 148 -25.24 -9.64 14.40
CA ILE A 148 -26.11 -10.62 13.78
C ILE A 148 -26.23 -10.26 12.30
N MET A 149 -25.78 -11.15 11.43
CA MET A 149 -25.82 -10.97 9.98
C MET A 149 -26.61 -12.09 9.33
N THR A 150 -27.45 -11.72 8.38
CA THR A 150 -28.24 -12.64 7.55
C THR A 150 -27.82 -12.50 6.10
N VAL A 151 -27.65 -13.61 5.39
CA VAL A 151 -27.33 -13.58 3.96
C VAL A 151 -28.60 -13.41 3.14
N THR A 152 -28.75 -12.27 2.49
CA THR A 152 -29.95 -11.96 1.68
C THR A 152 -29.76 -12.36 0.23
N LYS A 153 -28.59 -12.08 -0.35
CA LYS A 153 -28.23 -12.50 -1.72
C LYS A 153 -26.83 -13.08 -1.72
N SER A 154 -26.63 -14.16 -2.47
CA SER A 154 -25.30 -14.73 -2.72
C SER A 154 -25.29 -15.39 -4.10
N LYS A 155 -24.12 -15.46 -4.72
CA LYS A 155 -23.92 -16.24 -5.95
C LYS A 155 -24.23 -17.73 -5.74
N CYS A 156 -24.03 -18.24 -4.52
CA CYS A 156 -24.36 -19.61 -4.16
C CYS A 156 -25.67 -19.64 -3.36
N PRO A 157 -26.74 -20.27 -3.88
CA PRO A 157 -28.03 -20.33 -3.20
C PRO A 157 -27.99 -20.96 -1.81
N SER A 158 -27.06 -21.90 -1.57
CA SER A 158 -26.93 -22.57 -0.28
C SER A 158 -26.56 -21.64 0.88
N TYR A 159 -26.00 -20.46 0.61
CA TYR A 159 -25.71 -19.47 1.66
C TYR A 159 -26.89 -18.57 1.99
N ILE A 160 -27.89 -18.46 1.11
CA ILE A 160 -29.03 -17.56 1.26
C ILE A 160 -29.86 -18.00 2.48
N GLY A 161 -30.27 -17.03 3.29
CA GLY A 161 -31.06 -17.26 4.50
C GLY A 161 -30.25 -17.69 5.74
N GLN A 162 -28.95 -17.96 5.61
CA GLN A 162 -28.12 -18.24 6.78
C GLN A 162 -27.99 -16.99 7.64
N SER A 163 -28.38 -17.12 8.92
CA SER A 163 -28.29 -16.08 9.92
C SER A 163 -27.46 -16.54 11.12
N GLY A 164 -26.69 -15.62 11.71
CA GLY A 164 -25.86 -15.94 12.86
C GLY A 164 -25.08 -14.75 13.38
N ILE A 165 -24.49 -14.92 14.57
CA ILE A 165 -23.59 -13.94 15.18
C ILE A 165 -22.20 -14.11 14.57
N VAL A 166 -21.59 -13.03 14.10
CA VAL A 166 -20.22 -13.05 13.59
C VAL A 166 -19.23 -13.22 14.75
N VAL A 167 -18.53 -14.35 14.79
CA VAL A 167 -17.52 -14.62 15.83
C VAL A 167 -16.14 -14.15 15.36
N GLN A 168 -15.80 -14.44 14.10
CA GLN A 168 -14.49 -14.12 13.56
C GLN A 168 -14.59 -13.52 12.16
N GLU A 169 -13.97 -12.36 11.99
CA GLU A 169 -13.80 -11.75 10.68
C GLU A 169 -12.42 -12.08 10.09
N SER A 170 -12.42 -12.81 8.97
CA SER A 170 -11.22 -12.98 8.14
C SER A 170 -11.23 -12.02 6.96
N ARG A 171 -10.12 -11.97 6.21
CA ARG A 171 -10.02 -11.09 5.02
C ARG A 171 -11.12 -11.35 3.99
N ASN A 172 -11.51 -12.61 3.79
CA ASN A 172 -12.39 -13.01 2.70
C ASN A 172 -13.68 -13.70 3.16
N ALA A 173 -13.82 -14.00 4.45
CA ALA A 173 -14.96 -14.76 4.97
C ALA A 173 -15.32 -14.31 6.39
N PHE A 174 -16.59 -14.48 6.75
CA PHE A 174 -17.08 -14.39 8.11
C PHE A 174 -17.29 -15.80 8.66
N LYS A 175 -16.81 -16.08 9.87
CA LYS A 175 -17.22 -17.26 10.63
C LYS A 175 -18.34 -16.82 11.56
N MET A 176 -19.51 -17.42 11.39
CA MET A 176 -20.73 -17.06 12.11
C MET A 176 -21.27 -18.29 12.86
N ILE A 177 -21.77 -18.08 14.07
CA ILE A 177 -22.46 -19.12 14.84
C ILE A 177 -23.95 -19.01 14.60
N THR A 178 -24.57 -20.11 14.17
CA THR A 178 -26.03 -20.19 13.99
C THR A 178 -26.71 -20.55 15.31
N LYS A 179 -28.02 -20.31 15.40
CA LYS A 179 -28.84 -20.75 16.56
C LYS A 179 -28.81 -22.27 16.77
N ALA A 180 -28.45 -23.04 15.75
CA ALA A 180 -28.27 -24.48 15.82
C ALA A 180 -26.88 -24.90 16.36
N ASN A 181 -26.15 -24.00 17.03
CA ASN A 181 -24.81 -24.23 17.57
C ASN A 181 -23.80 -24.75 16.52
N SER A 182 -23.97 -24.32 15.27
CA SER A 182 -23.11 -24.72 14.15
C SER A 182 -22.33 -23.53 13.62
N LEU A 183 -21.00 -23.64 13.61
CA LEU A 183 -20.11 -22.65 13.03
C LEU A 183 -20.14 -22.74 11.50
N LYS A 184 -20.64 -21.69 10.84
CA LYS A 184 -20.69 -21.56 9.38
C LYS A 184 -19.66 -20.54 8.91
N THR A 185 -18.88 -20.88 7.89
CA THR A 185 -17.94 -19.95 7.26
C THR A 185 -18.53 -19.47 5.94
N ILE A 186 -18.93 -18.21 5.88
CA ILE A 186 -19.56 -17.61 4.70
C ILE A 186 -18.55 -16.70 3.98
N PRO A 187 -18.31 -16.88 2.67
CA PRO A 187 -17.44 -16.01 1.90
C PRO A 187 -18.07 -14.63 1.74
N LYS A 188 -17.26 -13.58 1.90
CA LYS A 188 -17.65 -12.19 1.64
C LYS A 188 -17.74 -11.88 0.15
N ALA A 189 -17.02 -12.64 -0.68
CA ALA A 189 -17.08 -12.47 -2.11
C ALA A 189 -18.50 -12.78 -2.60
N SER A 190 -19.04 -11.92 -3.46
CA SER A 190 -20.32 -12.16 -4.15
C SER A 190 -21.46 -12.52 -3.19
N THR A 191 -21.52 -11.83 -2.05
CA THR A 191 -22.56 -12.02 -1.03
C THR A 191 -22.98 -10.66 -0.46
N ILE A 192 -24.27 -10.48 -0.24
CA ILE A 192 -24.90 -9.32 0.42
C ILE A 192 -25.44 -9.80 1.75
N PHE A 193 -25.03 -9.10 2.80
CA PHE A 193 -25.44 -9.36 4.16
C PHE A 193 -26.39 -8.27 4.62
N THR A 194 -27.42 -8.64 5.35
CA THR A 194 -28.34 -7.71 6.01
C THR A 194 -28.18 -7.86 7.52
N MET A 195 -28.20 -6.73 8.20
CA MET A 195 -28.11 -6.65 9.65
C MET A 195 -29.07 -5.59 10.16
N THR A 196 -29.61 -5.81 11.35
CA THR A 196 -30.59 -4.91 11.97
C THR A 196 -29.96 -4.29 13.20
N ILE A 197 -30.02 -2.96 13.29
CA ILE A 197 -29.58 -2.19 14.45
C ILE A 197 -30.78 -1.35 14.88
N ASP A 198 -31.42 -1.72 15.99
CA ASP A 198 -32.68 -1.13 16.43
C ASP A 198 -33.72 -1.12 15.29
N ASN A 199 -34.07 0.06 14.77
CA ASN A 199 -35.04 0.23 13.69
C ASN A 199 -34.39 0.38 12.30
N LEU A 200 -33.07 0.29 12.20
CA LEU A 200 -32.33 0.46 10.95
C LEU A 200 -31.95 -0.90 10.36
N VAL A 201 -32.42 -1.15 9.14
CA VAL A 201 -32.00 -2.29 8.33
C VAL A 201 -30.88 -1.85 7.40
N ILE A 202 -29.73 -2.50 7.54
CA ILE A 202 -28.52 -2.14 6.79
C ILE A 202 -28.13 -3.31 5.89
N ASN A 203 -27.98 -3.00 4.60
CA ASN A 203 -27.45 -3.94 3.61
C ASN A 203 -25.98 -3.66 3.36
N ILE A 204 -25.15 -4.68 3.52
CA ILE A 204 -23.71 -4.60 3.31
C ILE A 204 -23.27 -5.56 2.21
N TYR A 205 -22.63 -4.99 1.19
CA TYR A 205 -21.98 -5.73 0.12
C TYR A 205 -20.64 -6.30 0.60
N GLY A 206 -20.55 -7.63 0.70
CA GLY A 206 -19.36 -8.31 1.18
C GLY A 206 -18.11 -8.05 0.33
N ASN A 207 -18.28 -7.75 -0.97
CA ASN A 207 -17.19 -7.35 -1.86
C ASN A 207 -16.39 -6.15 -1.34
N HIS A 208 -17.06 -5.19 -0.69
CA HIS A 208 -16.41 -4.02 -0.10
C HIS A 208 -15.77 -4.30 1.26
N LEU A 209 -16.14 -5.41 1.92
CA LEU A 209 -15.62 -5.83 3.22
C LEU A 209 -14.47 -6.86 3.12
N ARG A 210 -13.83 -7.00 1.95
CA ARG A 210 -12.70 -7.94 1.74
C ARG A 210 -11.38 -7.47 2.38
N TYR A 211 -11.44 -7.16 3.66
CA TYR A 211 -10.36 -6.70 4.53
C TYR A 211 -10.44 -7.47 5.85
N ARG A 212 -9.34 -7.45 6.61
CA ARG A 212 -9.39 -7.84 8.01
C ARG A 212 -9.95 -6.66 8.82
N ALA A 213 -10.59 -6.90 9.95
CA ALA A 213 -11.16 -5.84 10.78
C ALA A 213 -10.13 -4.76 11.16
N GLY A 214 -8.93 -5.16 11.60
CA GLY A 214 -7.86 -4.21 11.90
C GLY A 214 -7.37 -3.39 10.69
N ASP A 215 -7.36 -3.99 9.50
CA ASP A 215 -6.97 -3.28 8.26
C ASP A 215 -8.06 -2.28 7.84
N ARG A 216 -9.32 -2.56 8.17
CA ARG A 216 -10.49 -1.78 7.80
C ARG A 216 -10.59 -0.47 8.58
N ALA A 217 -10.33 -0.50 9.89
CA ALA A 217 -10.47 0.66 10.77
C ALA A 217 -9.64 1.88 10.34
N ASN A 218 -8.45 1.64 9.79
CA ASN A 218 -7.51 2.69 9.36
C ASN A 218 -7.60 3.02 7.86
N ARG A 219 -8.49 2.34 7.12
CA ARG A 219 -8.53 2.46 5.68
C ARG A 219 -9.36 3.66 5.24
N LYS A 220 -8.80 4.43 4.31
CA LYS A 220 -9.57 5.43 3.56
C LYS A 220 -10.36 4.70 2.47
N PHE A 221 -11.66 4.53 2.69
CA PHE A 221 -12.57 3.96 1.70
C PHE A 221 -12.76 4.95 0.55
N LYS A 222 -12.62 4.44 -0.67
CA LYS A 222 -12.96 5.16 -1.90
C LYS A 222 -14.25 4.58 -2.45
N ILE A 223 -15.07 5.43 -3.04
CA ILE A 223 -16.28 5.01 -3.74
C ILE A 223 -15.87 4.06 -4.87
N LYS A 224 -16.49 2.89 -4.91
CA LYS A 224 -16.31 1.90 -5.97
C LYS A 224 -17.69 1.55 -6.50
N PRO A 225 -17.85 1.33 -7.82
CA PRO A 225 -19.11 0.86 -8.35
C PRO A 225 -19.47 -0.46 -7.69
N THR A 226 -20.71 -0.54 -7.22
CA THR A 226 -21.27 -1.74 -6.60
C THR A 226 -21.76 -2.64 -7.73
N ILE A 227 -21.14 -3.81 -7.87
CA ILE A 227 -21.61 -4.84 -8.80
C ILE A 227 -22.67 -5.63 -8.03
N ASP A 228 -23.93 -5.48 -8.44
CA ASP A 228 -25.01 -6.31 -7.94
C ASP A 228 -24.86 -7.74 -8.50
N LEU A 229 -25.30 -8.72 -7.71
CA LEU A 229 -25.14 -10.16 -7.97
C LEU A 229 -26.12 -10.69 -9.00
#